data_AF-A0A2W5GV99-F1
#
_entry.id   AF-A0A2W5GV99-F1
#
_cell.length_a   1.000
_cell.length_b   1.000
_cell.length_c   1.000
_cell.angle_alpha   90.00
_cell.angle_beta   90.00
_cell.angle_gamma   90.00
#
_symmetry.space_group_name_H-M   'P 1'
#
loop_
_entity.id
_entity.type
_entity.pdbx_description
1 polymer ?
#
loop_
_entity_poly.entity_id
_entity_poly.type
_entity_poly.pdbx_seq_one_letter_code
_entity_poly.pdbx_strand_id
1 'polypeptide(L)'
;DSAVFTTKGTCWWISQILVDGQPVDFKVADSQSDKFKLDGKWFTVERHGRQKLVVKTADNRFVSPRNVQVVLEVGRFHDSITVEQEGVNHWLAQNDEVK
;
A
#
# COMPACT_ATOMS: atom_id res chain seq x y z
N ASP A 1 0.51 2.67 -10.78
CA ASP A 1 1.01 3.95 -10.25
C ASP A 1 1.87 3.79 -9.01
N SER A 2 2.42 4.90 -8.49
CA SER A 2 3.11 4.92 -7.20
C SER A 2 2.71 6.13 -6.36
N ALA A 3 2.46 5.90 -5.08
CA ALA A 3 2.28 6.94 -4.07
C ALA A 3 3.49 6.97 -3.12
N VAL A 4 3.95 8.17 -2.77
CA VAL A 4 5.11 8.38 -1.90
C VAL A 4 4.65 9.12 -0.65
N PHE A 5 5.00 8.58 0.52
CA PHE A 5 4.63 9.12 1.81
C PHE A 5 5.86 9.43 2.64
N THR A 6 5.86 10.59 3.31
CA THR A 6 6.95 11.01 4.17
C THR A 6 6.44 11.20 5.60
N THR A 7 7.04 10.51 6.57
CA THR A 7 6.74 10.68 8.00
C THR A 7 7.64 11.75 8.61
N LYS A 8 7.15 12.46 9.62
CA LYS A 8 7.98 13.41 10.38
C LYS A 8 8.90 12.70 11.36
N GLY A 9 8.40 11.68 12.06
CA GLY A 9 9.18 10.87 13.01
C GLY A 9 9.98 9.76 12.33
N THR A 10 10.95 9.22 13.06
CA THR A 10 11.84 8.12 12.63
C THR A 10 11.67 6.82 13.42
N CYS A 11 10.94 6.87 14.55
CA CYS A 11 10.78 5.76 15.49
C CYS A 11 9.44 5.06 15.32
N TRP A 12 9.13 4.60 14.10
CA TRP A 12 7.92 3.85 13.79
C TRP A 12 8.26 2.57 13.01
N TRP A 13 7.36 1.60 13.08
CA TRP A 13 7.40 0.37 12.29
C TRP A 13 6.04 0.10 11.64
N ILE A 14 6.05 -0.73 10.60
CA ILE A 14 4.79 -1.22 10.00
C ILE A 14 4.32 -2.36 10.89
N SER A 15 3.16 -2.20 11.53
CA SER A 15 2.58 -3.22 12.41
C SER A 15 1.65 -4.16 11.64
N GLN A 16 0.94 -3.65 10.64
CA GLN A 16 0.03 -4.42 9.81
C GLN A 16 0.00 -3.90 8.37
N ILE A 17 -0.26 -4.81 7.43
CA ILE A 17 -0.66 -4.48 6.07
C ILE A 17 -1.97 -5.22 5.81
N LEU A 18 -3.00 -4.48 5.43
CA LEU A 18 -4.33 -4.99 5.12
C LEU A 18 -4.57 -4.84 3.61
N VAL A 19 -5.11 -5.87 2.97
CA VAL A 19 -5.53 -5.86 1.57
C VAL A 19 -7.01 -6.17 1.55
N ASP A 20 -7.81 -5.23 1.06
CA ASP A 20 -9.27 -5.32 1.10
C ASP A 20 -9.79 -5.65 2.52
N GLY A 21 -9.17 -5.05 3.53
CA GLY A 21 -9.45 -5.26 4.96
C GLY A 21 -8.90 -6.56 5.57
N GLN A 22 -8.27 -7.43 4.79
CA GLN A 22 -7.70 -8.69 5.28
C GLN A 22 -6.19 -8.56 5.56
N PRO A 23 -5.69 -9.05 6.71
CA PRO A 23 -4.27 -8.98 7.01
C PRO A 23 -3.44 -9.85 6.06
N VAL A 24 -2.30 -9.30 5.65
CA VAL A 24 -1.26 -10.04 4.93
C VAL A 24 -0.15 -10.40 5.88
N ASP A 25 0.29 -11.65 5.83
CA ASP A 25 1.42 -12.13 6.63
C ASP A 25 2.73 -11.53 6.13
N PHE A 26 3.48 -10.93 7.04
CA PHE A 26 4.87 -10.54 6.85
C PHE A 26 5.62 -10.66 8.17
N LYS A 27 6.95 -10.81 8.09
CA LYS A 27 7.78 -10.83 9.30
C LYS A 27 7.87 -9.41 9.86
N VAL A 28 7.28 -9.18 11.03
CA VAL A 28 7.33 -7.88 11.74
C VAL A 28 8.77 -7.44 12.04
N ALA A 29 9.70 -8.39 12.22
CA ALA A 29 11.12 -8.05 12.37
C ALA A 29 11.69 -7.32 11.12
N ASP A 30 11.21 -7.66 9.93
CA ASP A 30 11.65 -7.04 8.67
C ASP A 30 11.07 -5.62 8.51
N SER A 31 9.92 -5.31 9.13
CA SER A 31 9.29 -3.98 9.02
C SER A 31 9.89 -2.91 9.93
N GLN A 32 10.72 -3.31 10.89
CA GLN A 32 11.54 -2.39 11.71
C GLN A 32 12.83 -1.99 10.99
N SER A 33 13.20 -2.70 9.91
CA SER A 33 14.37 -2.37 9.10
C SER A 33 14.20 -1.00 8.42
N ASP A 34 15.30 -0.26 8.32
CA ASP A 34 15.36 0.97 7.53
C ASP A 34 15.11 0.71 6.03
N LYS A 35 15.19 -0.55 5.59
CA LYS A 35 14.77 -0.98 4.25
C LYS A 35 13.87 -2.19 4.36
N PHE A 36 12.68 -2.06 3.79
CA PHE A 36 11.67 -3.12 3.75
C PHE A 36 11.08 -3.16 2.34
N LYS A 37 10.78 -4.36 1.86
CA LYS A 37 10.00 -4.57 0.64
C LYS A 37 9.07 -5.75 0.84
N LEU A 38 7.79 -5.53 0.63
CA LEU A 38 6.79 -6.58 0.52
C LEU A 38 6.16 -6.50 -0.86
N ASP A 39 6.28 -7.59 -1.61
CA ASP A 39 5.61 -7.76 -2.89
C ASP A 39 4.29 -8.52 -2.66
N GLY A 40 3.18 -7.83 -2.88
CA GLY A 40 1.85 -8.42 -2.95
C GLY A 40 1.47 -8.76 -4.40
N LYS A 41 0.26 -9.31 -4.59
CA LYS A 41 -0.22 -9.73 -5.92
C LYS A 41 -0.33 -8.57 -6.92
N TRP A 42 -0.77 -7.40 -6.46
CA TRP A 42 -1.03 -6.23 -7.30
C TRP A 42 -0.39 -4.95 -6.75
N PHE A 43 0.34 -5.03 -5.65
CA PHE A 43 0.98 -3.89 -5.00
C PHE A 43 2.36 -4.27 -4.47
N THR A 44 3.19 -3.26 -4.23
CA THR A 44 4.44 -3.38 -3.49
C THR A 44 4.48 -2.29 -2.42
N VAL A 45 4.84 -2.64 -1.19
CA VAL A 45 5.15 -1.67 -0.12
C VAL A 45 6.65 -1.65 0.10
N GLU A 46 7.27 -0.49 -0.07
CA GLU A 46 8.70 -0.28 0.12
C GLU A 46 8.97 0.78 1.18
N ARG A 47 9.88 0.50 2.10
CA ARG A 47 10.44 1.49 3.03
C ARG A 47 11.85 1.86 2.56
N HIS A 48 12.11 3.16 2.51
CA HIS A 48 13.39 3.75 2.11
C HIS A 48 13.92 4.66 3.23
N GLY A 49 14.71 4.10 4.13
CA GLY A 49 15.16 4.79 5.34
C GLY A 49 14.06 4.87 6.42
N ARG A 50 14.17 5.87 7.29
CA ARG A 50 13.27 6.01 8.46
C ARG A 50 12.05 6.89 8.26
N GLN A 51 11.92 7.50 7.08
CA GLN A 51 10.90 8.51 6.86
C GLN A 51 10.15 8.37 5.54
N LYS A 52 10.54 7.45 4.66
CA LYS A 52 9.91 7.33 3.34
C LYS A 52 9.30 5.96 3.15
N LEU A 53 8.02 5.94 2.79
CA LEU A 53 7.30 4.79 2.28
C LEU A 53 6.89 5.04 0.83
N VAL A 54 6.96 4.00 0.02
CA VAL A 54 6.47 4.01 -1.36
C VAL A 54 5.52 2.83 -1.51
N VAL A 55 4.30 3.11 -1.94
CA VAL A 55 3.32 2.09 -2.32
C VAL A 55 3.19 2.13 -3.83
N LYS A 56 3.48 1.02 -4.50
CA LYS A 56 3.32 0.85 -5.94
C LYS A 56 2.12 -0.04 -6.20
N THR A 57 1.34 0.25 -7.22
CA THR A 57 0.16 -0.54 -7.61
C THR A 57 0.21 -0.83 -9.11
N ALA A 58 -0.21 -2.05 -9.47
CA ALA A 58 -0.60 -2.37 -10.84
C ALA A 58 -1.95 -1.73 -11.16
N ASP A 59 -2.32 -1.66 -12.43
CA ASP A 59 -3.65 -1.20 -12.83
C ASP A 59 -4.73 -2.12 -12.28
N ASN A 60 -5.85 -1.55 -11.84
CA ASN A 60 -7.03 -2.34 -11.54
C ASN A 60 -7.78 -2.58 -12.84
N ARG A 61 -7.88 -3.85 -13.26
CA ARG A 61 -8.62 -4.26 -14.47
C ARG A 61 -10.00 -4.83 -14.16
N PHE A 62 -10.41 -4.77 -12.90
CA PHE A 62 -11.67 -5.30 -12.41
C PHE A 62 -12.63 -4.17 -12.05
N VAL A 63 -13.93 -4.45 -12.11
CA VAL A 63 -14.98 -3.50 -11.72
C VAL A 63 -15.03 -3.23 -10.22
N SER A 64 -14.52 -4.17 -9.43
CA SER A 64 -14.50 -4.02 -7.98
C SER A 64 -13.34 -3.10 -7.59
N PRO A 65 -13.59 -2.08 -6.74
CA PRO A 65 -12.51 -1.32 -6.14
C PRO A 65 -11.68 -2.23 -5.24
N ARG A 66 -10.43 -1.83 -5.00
CA ARG A 66 -9.50 -2.55 -4.12
C ARG A 66 -8.66 -1.57 -3.32
N ASN A 67 -8.19 -1.99 -2.16
CA ASN A 67 -7.32 -1.16 -1.34
C ASN A 67 -6.18 -1.93 -0.70
N VAL A 68 -5.12 -1.18 -0.38
CA VAL A 68 -4.07 -1.60 0.53
C VAL A 68 -3.92 -0.55 1.62
N GLN A 69 -3.94 -0.99 2.88
CA GLN A 69 -3.71 -0.16 4.05
C GLN A 69 -2.43 -0.58 4.75
N VAL A 70 -1.54 0.38 5.00
CA VAL A 70 -0.30 0.20 5.75
C VAL A 70 -0.46 0.87 7.11
N VAL A 71 -0.45 0.09 8.18
CA VAL A 71 -0.60 0.58 9.55
C VAL A 71 0.78 0.82 10.16
N LEU A 72 1.01 2.03 10.64
CA LEU A 72 2.23 2.47 11.30
C LEU A 72 2.00 2.54 12.80
N GLU A 73 3.00 2.11 13.58
CA GLU A 73 2.94 2.06 15.03
C GLU A 73 4.14 2.75 15.68
N VAL A 74 3.86 3.50 16.76
CA VAL A 74 4.83 4.08 17.68
C VAL A 74 4.35 3.83 19.11
N GLY A 75 4.74 2.69 19.69
CA GLY A 75 4.32 2.30 21.03
C GLY A 75 2.80 2.07 21.09
N ARG A 76 2.05 3.02 21.67
CA ARG A 76 0.58 2.96 21.78
C ARG A 76 -0.15 3.80 20.73
N PHE A 77 0.58 4.51 19.87
CA PHE A 77 0.00 5.36 18.84
C PHE A 77 0.04 4.65 17.50
N HIS A 78 -1.07 4.76 16.77
CA HIS A 78 -1.25 4.15 15.46
C HIS A 78 -1.74 5.20 14.46
N ASP A 79 -1.23 5.11 13.24
CA ASP A 79 -1.74 5.85 12.08
C ASP A 79 -1.70 4.93 10.86
N SER A 80 -2.37 5.29 9.78
CA SER A 80 -2.41 4.45 8.59
C SER A 80 -2.37 5.22 7.29
N ILE A 81 -1.77 4.60 6.28
CA ILE A 81 -1.79 5.05 4.91
C ILE A 81 -2.70 4.09 4.15
N THR A 82 -3.78 4.59 3.56
CA THR A 82 -4.66 3.81 2.70
C THR A 82 -4.49 4.27 1.25
N VAL A 83 -4.22 3.31 0.36
CA VAL A 83 -4.25 3.50 -1.09
C VAL A 83 -5.48 2.79 -1.62
N GLU A 84 -6.43 3.57 -2.13
CA GLU A 84 -7.65 3.09 -2.76
C GLU A 84 -7.51 3.18 -4.28
N GLN A 85 -7.91 2.12 -4.97
CA GLN A 85 -7.92 2.07 -6.42
C GLN A 85 -9.32 1.74 -6.89
N GLU A 86 -9.91 2.68 -7.62
CA GLU A 86 -11.24 2.51 -8.20
C GLU A 86 -11.29 1.29 -9.11
N GLY A 87 -12.49 0.72 -9.23
CA GLY A 87 -12.78 -0.27 -10.26
C GLY A 87 -12.80 0.37 -11.65
N VAL A 88 -12.55 -0.43 -12.67
CA VAL A 88 -12.77 0.01 -14.05
C VAL A 88 -14.26 0.26 -14.25
N ASN A 89 -14.61 1.48 -14.64
CA ASN A 89 -15.96 1.78 -15.09
C ASN A 89 -16.17 1.14 -16.47
N HIS A 90 -17.05 0.14 -16.56
CA HIS A 90 -17.33 -0.56 -17.83
C HIS A 90 -17.72 0.37 -18.98
N TRP A 91 -18.33 1.54 -18.67
CA TRP A 91 -18.69 2.56 -19.64
C TRP A 91 -17.49 3.29 -20.27
N LEU A 92 -16.34 3.31 -19.62
CA LEU A 92 -15.10 3.88 -20.17
C LEU A 92 -14.28 2.81 -20.91
N ALA A 93 -14.27 1.57 -20.41
CA ALA A 93 -13.52 0.47 -21.02
C ALA A 93 -13.99 0.11 -22.44
N GLN A 94 -15.29 0.24 -22.74
CA GLN A 94 -15.83 -0.02 -24.08
C GLN A 94 -15.45 1.05 -25.12
N ASN A 95 -15.04 2.25 -24.69
CA ASN A 95 -14.67 3.35 -25.59
C ASN A 95 -13.16 3.42 -25.90
N ASP A 96 -12.32 2.74 -25.11
CA ASP A 96 -10.87 2.65 -25.34
C ASP A 96 -10.47 1.47 -26.25
N GLU A 97 -11.36 0.50 -26.50
CA GLU A 97 -11.15 -0.59 -27.48
C GLU A 97 -11.48 -0.17 -28.93
N VAL A 98 -11.97 1.06 -29.15
CA VAL A 98 -12.24 1.64 -30.48
C VAL A 98 -11.23 2.76 -30.78
N LYS A 99 -9.95 2.42 -30.87
CA LYS A 99 -8.92 3.26 -31.52
C LYS A 99 -7.91 2.40 -32.27
#